data_AF-A0AAV1I2E1-F1
#
_entry.id   AF-A0AAV1I2E1-F1
#
_cell.length_a   1.000
_cell.length_b   1.000
_cell.length_c   1.000
_cell.angle_alpha   90.00
_cell.angle_beta   90.00
_cell.angle_gamma   90.00
#
_symmetry.space_group_name_H-M   'P 1'
#
loop_
_entity.id
_entity.type
_entity.pdbx_description
1 polymer ?
#
loop_
_entity_poly.entity_id
_entity_poly.type
_entity_poly.pdbx_seq_one_letter_code
_entity_poly.pdbx_strand_id
1 'polypeptide(L)'
;MGIPDEFLITTHRTERELSKVTASGHSRNEILQMLYDRLKYHDVDKANLWAAELVASCQSELVWSKLIAFVSQQINSQNPDLPVLMLHTYTNCQGARAQSVSNCQQSRNAIAQMVTIIALSTKRAVNMERIGERDRDFEYMSSMFLSRNTDLADQVFLDGDPIALKYPVNEFLLHVTKAYRARKADRSQGLMRSGEAQLRPLYWLAWLLDWDTQMTAKKNQSLEFRCAHRPSHLYDDKVAHDLVWLVWDALFGVANRIGHTRVSDRLNSLHGLYTLQFVRGKKRERRFLLYNAVHTIVHDPDPTNVFVDRKRVLRTVAGINAVYRSIALNCANWETTERSNTIRKYVSLTNRSENADTTRPEDDPSDSGSAVETYEEVLHAGVPPKAPNQTMKSMEQQLADREAEYEPTLYKNAQKFACPRETASGTTKKVSVTCDSKPALSRNHIALPVSCSLGTGFCVVPSVDASLRCTNVPKMGTSEDFIVVTIGESAECAASSSPNGVDQ
;
A
#
# COMPACT_ATOMS: atom_id res chain seq x y z
N MET A 1 5.20 -19.32 24.46
CA MET A 1 5.25 -20.80 24.31
C MET A 1 6.02 -21.08 23.03
N GLY A 2 6.83 -22.15 22.97
CA GLY A 2 7.41 -22.62 21.72
C GLY A 2 6.40 -23.37 20.86
N ILE A 3 6.73 -23.63 19.60
CA ILE A 3 6.01 -24.59 18.75
C ILE A 3 6.56 -25.99 19.07
N PRO A 4 5.71 -27.00 19.38
CA PRO A 4 6.15 -28.38 19.57
C PRO A 4 6.80 -28.98 18.31
N ASP A 5 7.76 -29.88 18.50
CA ASP A 5 8.64 -30.39 17.44
C ASP A 5 7.90 -31.01 16.25
N GLU A 6 6.79 -31.71 16.50
CA GLU A 6 5.93 -32.31 15.45
C GLU A 6 5.25 -31.28 14.50
N PHE A 7 5.36 -29.99 14.81
CA PHE A 7 4.87 -28.88 14.00
C PHE A 7 6.00 -27.98 13.46
N LEU A 8 7.27 -28.29 13.72
CA LEU A 8 8.40 -27.52 13.20
C LEU A 8 8.66 -27.86 11.73
N ILE A 9 8.85 -26.84 10.91
CA ILE A 9 9.37 -26.99 9.55
C ILE A 9 10.89 -27.01 9.64
N THR A 10 11.48 -28.14 9.27
CA THR A 10 12.92 -28.33 9.07
C THR A 10 13.17 -28.70 7.61
N THR A 11 14.19 -28.10 7.00
CA THR A 11 14.61 -28.36 5.63
C THR A 11 16.08 -28.00 5.49
N HIS A 12 16.83 -28.73 4.69
CA HIS A 12 18.24 -28.43 4.42
C HIS A 12 18.45 -27.48 3.24
N ARG A 13 17.37 -27.08 2.55
CA ARG A 13 17.43 -26.19 1.37
C ARG A 13 17.71 -24.73 1.75
N THR A 14 18.45 -24.06 0.88
CA THR A 14 18.68 -22.61 0.94
C THR A 14 17.42 -21.83 0.55
N GLU A 15 17.33 -20.57 0.99
CA GLU A 15 16.27 -19.64 0.55
C GLU A 15 16.22 -19.49 -0.99
N ARG A 16 17.37 -19.61 -1.67
CA ARG A 16 17.47 -19.52 -3.12
C ARG A 16 16.78 -20.69 -3.83
N GLU A 17 16.85 -21.90 -3.27
CA GLU A 17 16.13 -23.08 -3.76
C GLU A 17 14.65 -23.00 -3.39
N LEU A 18 14.34 -22.66 -2.14
CA LEU A 18 12.99 -22.44 -1.65
C LEU A 18 12.25 -21.34 -2.44
N SER A 19 12.97 -20.38 -3.03
CA SER A 19 12.40 -19.36 -3.91
C SER A 19 11.84 -19.91 -5.23
N LYS A 20 12.21 -21.13 -5.65
CA LYS A 20 11.72 -21.79 -6.87
C LYS A 20 10.72 -22.90 -6.57
N VAL A 21 11.06 -23.74 -5.59
CA VAL A 21 10.35 -24.97 -5.24
C VAL A 21 10.04 -24.94 -3.75
N THR A 22 8.79 -25.23 -3.40
CA THR A 22 8.29 -25.15 -2.01
C THR A 22 8.79 -26.30 -1.12
N ALA A 23 8.57 -26.21 0.18
CA ALA A 23 9.01 -27.19 1.18
C ALA A 23 8.58 -28.63 0.82
N SER A 24 7.34 -28.82 0.40
CA SER A 24 6.76 -30.11 -0.05
C SER A 24 7.13 -30.50 -1.49
N GLY A 25 7.89 -29.67 -2.22
CA GLY A 25 8.39 -29.98 -3.58
C GLY A 25 7.60 -29.37 -4.74
N HIS A 26 6.57 -28.55 -4.50
CA HIS A 26 5.74 -27.96 -5.55
C HIS A 26 6.35 -26.72 -6.21
N SER A 27 5.96 -26.40 -7.45
CA SER A 27 6.37 -25.18 -8.14
C SER A 27 5.79 -23.94 -7.45
N ARG A 28 6.62 -22.94 -7.11
CA ARG A 28 6.14 -21.70 -6.48
C ARG A 28 5.01 -21.04 -7.29
N ASN A 29 5.16 -20.97 -8.61
CA ASN A 29 4.20 -20.28 -9.47
C ASN A 29 2.84 -21.02 -9.53
N GLU A 30 2.86 -22.35 -9.44
CA GLU A 30 1.68 -23.19 -9.33
C GLU A 30 0.96 -22.93 -8.00
N ILE A 31 1.67 -23.00 -6.87
CA ILE A 31 1.08 -22.76 -5.54
C ILE A 31 0.52 -21.33 -5.41
N LEU A 32 1.15 -20.33 -6.05
CA LEU A 32 0.61 -18.96 -6.13
C LEU A 32 -0.70 -18.89 -6.92
N GLN A 33 -0.81 -19.59 -8.04
CA GLN A 33 -2.05 -19.66 -8.83
C GLN A 33 -3.14 -20.42 -8.06
N MET A 34 -2.80 -21.55 -7.45
CA MET A 34 -3.71 -22.31 -6.60
C MET A 34 -4.23 -21.46 -5.44
N LEU A 35 -3.36 -20.75 -4.71
CA LEU A 35 -3.76 -19.85 -3.63
C LEU A 35 -4.74 -18.76 -4.14
N TYR A 36 -4.42 -18.11 -5.27
CA TYR A 36 -5.29 -17.11 -5.88
C TYR A 36 -6.69 -17.66 -6.19
N ASP A 37 -6.76 -18.84 -6.82
CA ASP A 37 -8.03 -19.48 -7.16
C ASP A 37 -8.80 -19.93 -5.91
N ARG A 38 -8.15 -20.47 -4.88
CA ARG A 38 -8.84 -20.86 -3.64
C ARG A 38 -9.40 -19.67 -2.88
N LEU A 39 -8.69 -18.54 -2.85
CA LEU A 39 -9.22 -17.27 -2.32
C LEU A 39 -10.43 -16.79 -3.15
N LYS A 40 -10.34 -16.84 -4.48
CA LYS A 40 -11.41 -16.44 -5.42
C LYS A 40 -12.67 -17.30 -5.29
N TYR A 41 -12.52 -18.62 -5.16
CA TYR A 41 -13.62 -19.59 -5.06
C TYR A 41 -14.02 -19.93 -3.62
N HIS A 42 -13.65 -19.10 -2.63
CA HIS A 42 -14.04 -19.22 -1.21
C HIS A 42 -13.62 -20.56 -0.52
N ASP A 43 -12.64 -21.27 -1.08
CA ASP A 43 -12.14 -22.57 -0.61
C ASP A 43 -11.12 -22.37 0.54
N VAL A 44 -11.66 -22.00 1.72
CA VAL A 44 -10.90 -21.61 2.93
C VAL A 44 -9.77 -22.58 3.25
N ASP A 45 -10.06 -23.88 3.27
CA ASP A 45 -9.11 -24.87 3.80
C ASP A 45 -7.91 -25.05 2.86
N LYS A 46 -8.15 -25.11 1.54
CA LYS A 46 -7.06 -25.19 0.56
C LYS A 46 -6.34 -23.85 0.39
N ALA A 47 -7.02 -22.71 0.56
CA ALA A 47 -6.35 -21.41 0.61
C ALA A 47 -5.35 -21.34 1.79
N ASN A 48 -5.75 -21.84 2.97
CA ASN A 48 -4.86 -21.91 4.13
C ASN A 48 -3.71 -22.92 3.92
N LEU A 49 -3.94 -24.07 3.28
CA LEU A 49 -2.89 -25.01 2.89
C LEU A 49 -1.82 -24.34 2.00
N TRP A 50 -2.22 -23.70 0.90
CA TRP A 50 -1.26 -23.09 -0.04
C TRP A 50 -0.56 -21.85 0.52
N ALA A 51 -1.21 -21.10 1.40
CA ALA A 51 -0.53 -20.04 2.15
C ALA A 51 0.47 -20.60 3.17
N ALA A 52 0.13 -21.66 3.89
CA ALA A 52 1.02 -22.32 4.85
C ALA A 52 2.24 -22.96 4.16
N GLU A 53 2.06 -23.59 3.00
CA GLU A 53 3.16 -24.15 2.19
C GLU A 53 4.17 -23.06 1.78
N LEU A 54 3.70 -21.89 1.34
CA LEU A 54 4.58 -20.76 1.01
C LEU A 54 5.28 -20.17 2.25
N VAL A 55 4.62 -20.10 3.40
CA VAL A 55 5.22 -19.62 4.67
C VAL A 55 6.23 -20.61 5.23
N ALA A 56 5.96 -21.92 5.16
CA ALA A 56 6.90 -23.00 5.46
C ALA A 56 8.16 -22.89 4.57
N SER A 57 7.98 -22.50 3.30
CA SER A 57 9.05 -22.22 2.33
C SER A 57 9.74 -20.84 2.52
N CYS A 58 9.61 -20.23 3.70
CA CYS A 58 10.12 -18.89 4.04
C CYS A 58 9.58 -17.70 3.20
N GLN A 59 8.58 -17.90 2.33
CA GLN A 59 8.06 -16.87 1.40
C GLN A 59 6.96 -15.97 2.00
N SER A 60 6.98 -15.72 3.31
CA SER A 60 5.91 -15.00 4.02
C SER A 60 5.60 -13.61 3.46
N GLU A 61 6.62 -12.83 3.08
CA GLU A 61 6.43 -11.49 2.46
C GLU A 61 5.78 -11.56 1.06
N LEU A 62 6.00 -12.66 0.33
CA LEU A 62 5.34 -12.88 -0.96
C LEU A 62 3.86 -13.19 -0.76
N VAL A 63 3.52 -14.02 0.25
CA VAL A 63 2.12 -14.25 0.65
C VAL A 63 1.47 -12.92 1.00
N TRP A 64 2.07 -12.11 1.86
CA TRP A 64 1.55 -10.78 2.21
C TRP A 64 1.35 -9.87 0.98
N SER A 65 2.33 -9.77 0.08
CA SER A 65 2.19 -8.97 -1.16
C SER A 65 0.99 -9.44 -2.01
N LYS A 66 0.82 -10.75 -2.16
CA LYS A 66 -0.24 -11.34 -2.98
C LYS A 66 -1.62 -11.22 -2.32
N LEU A 67 -1.70 -11.31 -0.99
CA LEU A 67 -2.92 -10.99 -0.25
C LEU A 67 -3.29 -9.50 -0.39
N ILE A 68 -2.32 -8.57 -0.34
CA ILE A 68 -2.56 -7.13 -0.54
C ILE A 68 -3.08 -6.86 -1.96
N ALA A 69 -2.47 -7.47 -2.98
CA ALA A 69 -2.93 -7.38 -4.37
C ALA A 69 -4.35 -7.97 -4.54
N PHE A 70 -4.65 -9.11 -3.90
CA PHE A 70 -5.96 -9.73 -3.94
C PHE A 70 -7.03 -8.89 -3.23
N VAL A 71 -6.77 -8.41 -2.00
CA VAL A 71 -7.70 -7.52 -1.26
C VAL A 71 -8.00 -6.27 -2.07
N SER A 72 -6.95 -5.64 -2.62
CA SER A 72 -7.12 -4.38 -3.34
C SER A 72 -7.89 -4.56 -4.66
N GLN A 73 -7.63 -5.61 -5.45
CA GLN A 73 -8.32 -5.82 -6.73
C GLN A 73 -9.66 -6.57 -6.63
N GLN A 74 -9.76 -7.60 -5.78
CA GLN A 74 -10.86 -8.58 -5.80
C GLN A 74 -11.92 -8.34 -4.71
N ILE A 75 -11.64 -7.51 -3.70
CA ILE A 75 -12.58 -7.20 -2.61
C ILE A 75 -12.91 -5.69 -2.58
N ASN A 76 -11.88 -4.84 -2.54
CA ASN A 76 -12.05 -3.38 -2.53
C ASN A 76 -13.13 -2.91 -1.53
N SER A 77 -14.15 -2.18 -2.00
CA SER A 77 -15.20 -1.56 -1.21
C SER A 77 -16.28 -2.54 -0.73
N GLN A 78 -16.11 -3.85 -0.94
CA GLN A 78 -16.94 -4.88 -0.34
C GLN A 78 -16.52 -5.25 1.09
N ASN A 79 -15.32 -4.84 1.52
CA ASN A 79 -14.85 -4.94 2.89
C ASN A 79 -13.87 -3.77 3.19
N PRO A 80 -14.36 -2.50 3.23
CA PRO A 80 -13.52 -1.29 3.26
C PRO A 80 -12.65 -1.15 4.52
N ASP A 81 -12.93 -1.90 5.58
CA ASP A 81 -12.19 -1.89 6.85
C ASP A 81 -11.14 -3.02 6.93
N LEU A 82 -11.15 -3.97 5.99
CA LEU A 82 -10.13 -5.02 5.87
C LEU A 82 -8.69 -4.47 5.70
N PRO A 83 -8.41 -3.40 4.93
CA PRO A 83 -7.08 -2.80 4.86
C PRO A 83 -6.54 -2.36 6.23
N VAL A 84 -7.41 -1.87 7.12
CA VAL A 84 -7.05 -1.42 8.47
C VAL A 84 -6.63 -2.61 9.33
N LEU A 85 -7.47 -3.65 9.38
CA LEU A 85 -7.15 -4.89 10.08
C LEU A 85 -5.88 -5.55 9.51
N MET A 86 -5.70 -5.52 8.19
CA MET A 86 -4.58 -6.14 7.51
C MET A 86 -3.25 -5.47 7.84
N LEU A 87 -3.19 -4.12 7.85
CA LEU A 87 -1.98 -3.38 8.24
C LEU A 87 -1.64 -3.61 9.73
N HIS A 88 -2.64 -3.55 10.62
CA HIS A 88 -2.46 -3.85 12.04
C HIS A 88 -1.95 -5.28 12.26
N THR A 89 -2.50 -6.26 11.54
CA THR A 89 -2.05 -7.66 11.62
C THR A 89 -0.62 -7.83 11.12
N TYR A 90 -0.25 -7.18 10.00
CA TYR A 90 1.11 -7.23 9.46
C TYR A 90 2.14 -6.62 10.42
N THR A 91 1.85 -5.42 10.96
CA THR A 91 2.76 -4.70 11.86
C THR A 91 2.99 -5.46 13.18
N ASN A 92 1.93 -6.04 13.77
CA ASN A 92 2.07 -6.91 14.95
C ASN A 92 2.96 -8.15 14.70
N CYS A 93 3.01 -8.67 13.46
CA CYS A 93 3.88 -9.80 13.12
C CYS A 93 5.35 -9.41 12.92
N GLN A 94 5.65 -8.15 12.55
CA GLN A 94 7.02 -7.68 12.35
C GLN A 94 7.81 -7.68 13.67
N GLY A 95 7.18 -7.27 14.77
CA GLY A 95 7.82 -7.22 16.09
C GLY A 95 8.25 -8.57 16.68
N ALA A 96 7.78 -9.70 16.12
CA ALA A 96 8.07 -11.06 16.62
C ALA A 96 9.27 -11.75 15.94
N ARG A 97 10.03 -11.06 15.07
CA ARG A 97 10.98 -11.66 14.11
C ARG A 97 12.34 -12.12 14.67
N ALA A 98 12.41 -12.49 15.94
CA ALA A 98 13.58 -13.17 16.51
C ALA A 98 13.72 -14.65 16.09
N GLN A 99 12.72 -15.20 15.39
CA GLN A 99 12.66 -16.58 14.90
C GLN A 99 12.28 -16.62 13.42
N SER A 100 12.65 -17.68 12.72
CA SER A 100 12.22 -17.91 11.33
C SER A 100 10.68 -17.87 11.23
N VAL A 101 10.16 -17.13 10.25
CA VAL A 101 8.72 -16.90 10.10
C VAL A 101 7.93 -18.19 9.87
N SER A 102 8.56 -19.22 9.27
CA SER A 102 7.98 -20.56 9.11
C SER A 102 7.64 -21.25 10.43
N ASN A 103 8.37 -20.93 11.51
CA ASN A 103 8.22 -21.51 12.85
C ASN A 103 7.80 -20.47 13.92
N CYS A 104 7.24 -19.34 13.50
CA CYS A 104 6.67 -18.31 14.37
C CYS A 104 5.14 -18.48 14.47
N GLN A 105 4.62 -18.91 15.64
CA GLN A 105 3.19 -19.21 15.80
C GLN A 105 2.29 -17.99 15.55
N GLN A 106 2.74 -16.81 15.98
CA GLN A 106 2.06 -15.53 15.74
C GLN A 106 1.89 -15.27 14.23
N SER A 107 2.95 -15.52 13.45
CA SER A 107 2.92 -15.36 11.98
C SER A 107 2.04 -16.41 11.30
N ARG A 108 2.08 -17.68 11.75
CA ARG A 108 1.18 -18.74 11.27
C ARG A 108 -0.29 -18.36 11.49
N ASN A 109 -0.63 -17.95 12.71
CA ASN A 109 -1.98 -17.57 13.11
C ASN A 109 -2.48 -16.34 12.34
N ALA A 110 -1.65 -15.31 12.21
CA ALA A 110 -1.98 -14.08 11.50
C ALA A 110 -2.25 -14.30 10.00
N ILE A 111 -1.40 -15.08 9.33
CA ILE A 111 -1.61 -15.40 7.91
C ILE A 111 -2.86 -16.27 7.74
N ALA A 112 -3.09 -17.26 8.61
CA ALA A 112 -4.31 -18.08 8.58
C ALA A 112 -5.59 -17.25 8.80
N GLN A 113 -5.54 -16.28 9.72
CA GLN A 113 -6.63 -15.33 9.95
C GLN A 113 -6.92 -14.51 8.70
N MET A 114 -5.90 -13.89 8.09
CA MET A 114 -6.07 -13.05 6.90
C MET A 114 -6.55 -13.85 5.70
N VAL A 115 -5.94 -15.00 5.42
CA VAL A 115 -6.35 -15.90 4.33
C VAL A 115 -7.82 -16.33 4.48
N THR A 116 -8.24 -16.66 5.70
CA THR A 116 -9.63 -17.06 5.97
C THR A 116 -10.61 -15.89 5.79
N ILE A 117 -10.29 -14.69 6.28
CA ILE A 117 -11.12 -13.48 6.07
C ILE A 117 -11.23 -13.11 4.59
N ILE A 118 -10.12 -13.18 3.84
CA ILE A 118 -10.06 -12.86 2.41
C ILE A 118 -10.83 -13.90 1.59
N ALA A 119 -10.69 -15.19 1.92
CA ALA A 119 -11.46 -16.27 1.30
C ALA A 119 -12.98 -16.10 1.54
N LEU A 120 -13.41 -15.71 2.75
CA LEU A 120 -14.83 -15.53 3.10
C LEU A 120 -15.44 -14.21 2.60
N SER A 121 -14.65 -13.14 2.46
CA SER A 121 -15.14 -11.82 2.02
C SER A 121 -15.82 -11.85 0.65
N THR A 122 -16.85 -11.03 0.45
CA THR A 122 -17.52 -10.84 -0.84
C THR A 122 -16.52 -10.38 -1.91
N LYS A 123 -16.54 -11.03 -3.08
CA LYS A 123 -15.64 -10.69 -4.20
C LYS A 123 -16.35 -9.75 -5.19
N ARG A 124 -15.68 -8.65 -5.54
CA ARG A 124 -16.04 -7.78 -6.66
C ARG A 124 -14.76 -7.27 -7.31
N ALA A 125 -14.37 -7.93 -8.39
CA ALA A 125 -13.18 -7.55 -9.15
C ALA A 125 -13.32 -6.13 -9.71
N VAL A 126 -12.34 -5.27 -9.43
CA VAL A 126 -12.18 -3.97 -10.10
C VAL A 126 -11.10 -4.04 -11.17
N ASN A 127 -11.32 -3.27 -12.24
CA ASN A 127 -10.36 -3.04 -13.30
C ASN A 127 -10.00 -1.55 -13.30
N MET A 128 -8.72 -1.26 -13.51
CA MET A 128 -8.25 0.10 -13.76
C MET A 128 -8.43 0.39 -15.25
N GLU A 129 -8.87 1.60 -15.57
CA GLU A 129 -9.08 2.03 -16.96
C GLU A 129 -7.77 1.94 -17.76
N ARG A 130 -7.89 1.60 -19.05
CA ARG A 130 -6.74 1.52 -19.96
C ARG A 130 -6.69 2.79 -20.81
N ILE A 131 -5.68 3.60 -20.55
CA ILE A 131 -5.35 4.80 -21.34
C ILE A 131 -5.10 4.39 -22.80
N GLY A 132 -5.82 5.04 -23.72
CA GLY A 132 -5.68 4.85 -25.16
C GLY A 132 -4.42 5.52 -25.71
N GLU A 133 -4.08 5.26 -26.98
CA GLU A 133 -2.90 5.90 -27.59
C GLU A 133 -3.13 7.39 -27.85
N ARG A 134 -4.37 7.80 -28.16
CA ARG A 134 -4.77 9.21 -28.28
C ARG A 134 -4.64 9.95 -26.94
N ASP A 135 -5.04 9.31 -25.85
CA ASP A 135 -5.01 9.86 -24.49
C ASP A 135 -3.59 10.12 -23.96
N ARG A 136 -2.57 9.55 -24.62
CA ARG A 136 -1.14 9.81 -24.35
C ARG A 136 -0.61 11.04 -25.09
N ASP A 137 -1.36 11.57 -26.05
CA ASP A 137 -1.07 12.84 -26.69
C ASP A 137 -1.41 13.97 -25.71
N PHE A 138 -0.42 14.81 -25.40
CA PHE A 138 -0.56 15.91 -24.46
C PHE A 138 -1.46 17.02 -25.02
N GLU A 139 -1.55 17.20 -26.34
CA GLU A 139 -2.45 18.19 -26.95
C GLU A 139 -3.90 17.75 -26.79
N TYR A 140 -4.21 16.49 -27.11
CA TYR A 140 -5.54 15.92 -26.88
C TYR A 140 -5.93 15.90 -25.40
N MET A 141 -5.03 15.45 -24.52
CA MET A 141 -5.27 15.46 -23.07
C MET A 141 -5.50 16.89 -22.54
N SER A 142 -4.76 17.88 -23.05
CA SER A 142 -4.95 19.29 -22.65
C SER A 142 -6.32 19.84 -23.05
N SER A 143 -6.92 19.33 -24.14
CA SER A 143 -8.29 19.69 -24.53
C SER A 143 -9.37 19.20 -23.56
N MET A 144 -9.04 18.25 -22.66
CA MET A 144 -9.96 17.70 -21.66
C MET A 144 -9.83 18.35 -20.27
N PHE A 145 -8.95 19.34 -20.09
CA PHE A 145 -8.84 20.09 -18.84
C PHE A 145 -10.10 20.95 -18.59
N LEU A 146 -10.67 20.87 -17.39
CA LEU A 146 -11.83 21.65 -16.96
C LEU A 146 -11.43 22.94 -16.21
N SER A 147 -10.20 23.00 -15.72
CA SER A 147 -9.65 24.09 -14.94
C SER A 147 -8.87 25.07 -15.81
N ARG A 148 -8.89 26.35 -15.42
CA ARG A 148 -8.11 27.43 -16.05
C ARG A 148 -6.96 27.92 -15.15
N ASN A 149 -6.81 27.31 -13.98
CA ASN A 149 -5.87 27.64 -12.93
C ASN A 149 -5.32 26.36 -12.28
N THR A 150 -4.35 26.49 -11.37
CA THR A 150 -3.64 25.33 -10.79
C THR A 150 -3.78 25.21 -9.28
N ASP A 151 -4.64 26.03 -8.66
CA ASP A 151 -4.75 26.28 -7.22
C ASP A 151 -4.86 25.02 -6.34
N LEU A 152 -5.37 23.90 -6.87
CA LEU A 152 -5.44 22.64 -6.12
C LEU A 152 -4.09 21.90 -6.14
N ALA A 153 -3.38 21.90 -7.26
CA ALA A 153 -2.03 21.35 -7.37
C ALA A 153 -1.01 22.20 -6.60
N ASP A 154 -1.16 23.53 -6.59
CA ASP A 154 -0.33 24.44 -5.78
C ASP A 154 -0.36 24.16 -4.26
N GLN A 155 -1.33 23.37 -3.78
CA GLN A 155 -1.41 22.94 -2.38
C GLN A 155 -0.66 21.62 -2.07
N VAL A 156 -0.12 20.93 -3.09
CA VAL A 156 0.56 19.62 -2.94
C VAL A 156 1.84 19.47 -3.77
N PHE A 157 2.14 20.43 -4.64
CA PHE A 157 3.42 20.55 -5.33
C PHE A 157 4.50 21.05 -4.37
N LEU A 158 5.73 20.64 -4.62
CA LEU A 158 6.95 21.09 -3.95
C LEU A 158 7.92 21.64 -5.00
N ASP A 159 8.85 22.49 -4.57
CA ASP A 159 9.89 23.04 -5.45
C ASP A 159 10.69 21.91 -6.12
N GLY A 160 10.73 21.91 -7.45
CA GLY A 160 11.35 20.85 -8.25
C GLY A 160 10.40 19.77 -8.78
N ASP A 161 9.08 19.83 -8.50
CA ASP A 161 8.12 18.98 -9.20
C ASP A 161 7.98 19.38 -10.70
N PRO A 162 7.94 18.43 -11.64
CA PRO A 162 7.82 18.74 -13.07
C PRO A 162 6.56 19.53 -13.41
N ILE A 163 6.73 20.76 -13.92
CA ILE A 163 5.65 21.70 -14.23
C ILE A 163 4.56 21.11 -15.15
N ALA A 164 4.93 20.22 -16.07
CA ALA A 164 4.01 19.50 -16.96
C ALA A 164 2.96 18.63 -16.24
N LEU A 165 3.20 18.23 -14.98
CA LEU A 165 2.25 17.49 -14.15
C LEU A 165 1.19 18.40 -13.49
N LYS A 166 1.42 19.73 -13.46
CA LYS A 166 0.63 20.65 -12.63
C LYS A 166 -0.85 20.68 -13.02
N TYR A 167 -1.16 20.74 -14.31
CA TYR A 167 -2.53 20.64 -14.81
C TYR A 167 -3.15 19.23 -14.62
N PRO A 168 -2.52 18.11 -15.02
CA PRO A 168 -3.05 16.76 -14.76
C PRO A 168 -3.34 16.45 -13.28
N VAL A 169 -2.49 16.89 -12.35
CA VAL A 169 -2.73 16.71 -10.91
C VAL A 169 -3.84 17.64 -10.40
N ASN A 170 -3.92 18.88 -10.91
CA ASN A 170 -5.03 19.78 -10.59
C ASN A 170 -6.38 19.22 -11.08
N GLU A 171 -6.44 18.63 -12.28
CA GLU A 171 -7.63 17.92 -12.77
C GLU A 171 -7.98 16.69 -11.94
N PHE A 172 -7.00 15.86 -11.57
CA PHE A 172 -7.22 14.73 -10.67
C PHE A 172 -7.86 15.19 -9.35
N LEU A 173 -7.28 16.21 -8.70
CA LEU A 173 -7.81 16.82 -7.47
C LEU A 173 -9.20 17.41 -7.66
N LEU A 174 -9.44 18.12 -8.76
CA LEU A 174 -10.71 18.73 -9.10
C LEU A 174 -11.80 17.66 -9.31
N HIS A 175 -11.47 16.57 -9.99
CA HIS A 175 -12.39 15.46 -10.23
C HIS A 175 -12.68 14.66 -8.96
N VAL A 176 -11.69 14.29 -8.15
CA VAL A 176 -11.94 13.64 -6.84
C VAL A 176 -12.86 14.53 -5.97
N THR A 177 -12.59 15.83 -5.93
CA THR A 177 -13.39 16.80 -5.17
C THR A 177 -14.82 16.94 -5.70
N LYS A 178 -15.00 17.02 -7.03
CA LYS A 178 -16.32 17.04 -7.68
C LYS A 178 -17.09 15.74 -7.41
N ALA A 179 -16.44 14.59 -7.51
CA ALA A 179 -17.05 13.27 -7.28
C ALA A 179 -17.52 13.09 -5.83
N TYR A 180 -16.70 13.45 -4.83
CA TYR A 180 -17.12 13.47 -3.42
C TYR A 180 -18.32 14.40 -3.20
N ARG A 181 -18.28 15.64 -3.72
CA ARG A 181 -19.38 16.60 -3.56
C ARG A 181 -20.68 16.10 -4.18
N ALA A 182 -20.63 15.54 -5.39
CA ALA A 182 -21.77 14.93 -6.05
C ALA A 182 -22.32 13.73 -5.24
N ARG A 183 -21.45 12.82 -4.79
CA ARG A 183 -21.87 11.65 -4.01
C ARG A 183 -22.44 12.02 -2.63
N LYS A 184 -21.96 13.11 -2.01
CA LYS A 184 -22.51 13.68 -0.77
C LYS A 184 -23.91 14.25 -1.00
N ALA A 185 -24.12 14.99 -2.10
CA ALA A 185 -25.43 15.48 -2.51
C ALA A 185 -26.40 14.32 -2.79
N ASP A 186 -25.99 13.33 -3.60
CA ASP A 186 -26.76 12.10 -3.85
C ASP A 186 -27.18 11.42 -2.52
N ARG A 187 -26.24 11.24 -1.58
CA ARG A 187 -26.51 10.62 -0.27
C ARG A 187 -27.53 11.45 0.54
N SER A 188 -27.43 12.78 0.53
CA SER A 188 -28.39 13.65 1.24
C SER A 188 -29.80 13.68 0.63
N GLN A 189 -29.93 13.28 -0.64
CA GLN A 189 -31.21 13.21 -1.36
C GLN A 189 -31.75 11.77 -1.47
N GLY A 190 -31.06 10.77 -0.92
CA GLY A 190 -31.41 9.36 -1.06
C GLY A 190 -31.11 8.72 -2.43
N LEU A 191 -30.43 9.44 -3.33
CA LEU A 191 -30.06 8.90 -4.64
C LEU A 191 -28.83 7.97 -4.59
N MET A 192 -28.86 6.97 -5.48
CA MET A 192 -27.68 6.20 -5.87
C MET A 192 -27.48 6.35 -7.38
N ARG A 193 -26.73 7.37 -7.79
CA ARG A 193 -26.29 7.54 -9.18
C ARG A 193 -24.93 6.88 -9.38
N SER A 194 -24.83 5.99 -10.35
CA SER A 194 -23.57 5.65 -11.02
C SER A 194 -23.48 6.48 -12.29
N GLY A 195 -22.48 7.34 -12.42
CA GLY A 195 -22.31 8.19 -13.61
C GLY A 195 -20.86 8.61 -13.81
N GLU A 196 -20.54 9.10 -15.01
CA GLU A 196 -19.16 9.41 -15.43
C GLU A 196 -18.38 10.25 -14.41
N ALA A 197 -19.05 11.19 -13.74
CA ALA A 197 -18.44 12.05 -12.73
C ALA A 197 -17.72 11.29 -11.58
N GLN A 198 -18.13 10.05 -11.28
CA GLN A 198 -17.48 9.17 -10.31
C GLN A 198 -16.33 8.34 -10.91
N LEU A 199 -16.26 8.21 -12.24
CA LEU A 199 -15.20 7.48 -12.97
C LEU A 199 -14.05 8.40 -13.40
N ARG A 200 -14.30 9.66 -13.76
CA ARG A 200 -13.25 10.64 -14.12
C ARG A 200 -12.08 10.76 -13.11
N PRO A 201 -12.25 10.61 -11.78
CA PRO A 201 -11.11 10.51 -10.84
C PRO A 201 -10.20 9.31 -11.10
N LEU A 202 -10.77 8.18 -11.51
CA LEU A 202 -10.06 6.94 -11.79
C LEU A 202 -9.36 6.99 -13.16
N TYR A 203 -9.97 7.68 -14.13
CA TYR A 203 -9.32 8.05 -15.40
C TYR A 203 -8.02 8.82 -15.17
N TRP A 204 -8.07 9.95 -14.45
CA TRP A 204 -6.88 10.77 -14.19
C TRP A 204 -5.82 10.05 -13.35
N LEU A 205 -6.22 9.19 -12.40
CA LEU A 205 -5.29 8.29 -11.71
C LEU A 205 -4.61 7.30 -12.68
N ALA A 206 -5.36 6.68 -13.58
CA ALA A 206 -4.80 5.79 -14.60
C ALA A 206 -3.87 6.52 -15.57
N TRP A 207 -4.19 7.77 -15.92
CA TRP A 207 -3.37 8.63 -16.77
C TRP A 207 -2.02 8.96 -16.12
N LEU A 208 -2.03 9.43 -14.87
CA LEU A 208 -0.80 9.74 -14.11
C LEU A 208 0.12 8.51 -13.97
N LEU A 209 -0.46 7.32 -13.75
CA LEU A 209 0.30 6.07 -13.64
C LEU A 209 0.83 5.55 -14.99
N ASP A 210 0.11 5.76 -16.09
CA ASP A 210 0.60 5.44 -17.44
C ASP A 210 1.72 6.42 -17.85
N TRP A 211 1.56 7.72 -17.55
CA TRP A 211 2.57 8.76 -17.79
C TRP A 211 3.90 8.46 -17.09
N ASP A 212 3.88 8.18 -15.78
CA ASP A 212 5.09 7.75 -15.04
C ASP A 212 5.70 6.45 -15.63
N THR A 213 4.86 5.49 -16.03
CA THR A 213 5.32 4.26 -16.69
C THR A 213 6.00 4.54 -18.03
N GLN A 214 5.54 5.56 -18.78
CA GLN A 214 6.15 5.99 -20.03
C GLN A 214 7.45 6.80 -19.82
N MET A 215 7.46 7.75 -18.89
CA MET A 215 8.64 8.58 -18.60
C MET A 215 9.79 7.77 -17.99
N THR A 216 9.48 6.78 -17.14
CA THR A 216 10.49 5.89 -16.54
C THR A 216 10.89 4.70 -17.42
N ALA A 217 10.35 4.58 -18.65
CA ALA A 217 10.73 3.52 -19.58
C ALA A 217 12.14 3.76 -20.17
N LYS A 218 12.90 2.68 -20.40
CA LYS A 218 14.29 2.74 -20.95
C LYS A 218 14.46 3.63 -22.19
N LYS A 219 13.45 3.67 -23.07
CA LYS A 219 13.44 4.52 -24.27
C LYS A 219 13.52 6.04 -23.99
N ASN A 220 13.11 6.45 -22.80
CA ASN A 220 13.01 7.82 -22.33
C ASN A 220 14.04 8.11 -21.20
N GLN A 221 14.98 7.19 -20.94
CA GLN A 221 15.91 7.27 -19.80
C GLN A 221 16.92 8.44 -19.88
N SER A 222 17.02 9.11 -21.04
CA SER A 222 17.72 10.39 -21.20
C SER A 222 16.95 11.60 -20.67
N LEU A 223 15.66 11.45 -20.36
CA LEU A 223 14.83 12.44 -19.70
C LEU A 223 14.91 12.19 -18.19
N GLU A 224 15.49 13.12 -17.43
CA GLU A 224 15.58 13.04 -15.97
C GLU A 224 14.24 13.37 -15.31
N PHE A 225 13.23 12.52 -15.54
CA PHE A 225 11.94 12.63 -14.89
C PHE A 225 12.02 12.16 -13.43
N ARG A 226 12.01 13.13 -12.51
CA ARG A 226 11.93 12.96 -11.06
C ARG A 226 10.90 13.93 -10.53
N CYS A 227 10.08 13.53 -9.57
CA CYS A 227 9.31 14.47 -8.75
C CYS A 227 10.19 14.97 -7.60
N ALA A 228 9.80 16.09 -6.98
CA ALA A 228 10.48 16.65 -5.82
C ALA A 228 10.54 15.64 -4.67
N HIS A 229 11.63 15.74 -3.89
CA HIS A 229 11.95 14.80 -2.82
C HIS A 229 10.90 14.80 -1.70
N ARG A 230 10.28 13.64 -1.47
CA ARG A 230 9.28 13.42 -0.43
C ARG A 230 9.80 12.39 0.58
N PRO A 231 10.48 12.83 1.65
CA PRO A 231 11.06 11.91 2.63
C PRO A 231 9.97 11.26 3.51
N SER A 232 10.13 9.98 3.81
CA SER A 232 9.24 9.26 4.74
C SER A 232 9.99 8.14 5.46
N HIS A 233 9.61 7.85 6.71
CA HIS A 233 10.09 6.69 7.45
C HIS A 233 9.51 5.35 6.94
N LEU A 234 8.55 5.41 6.00
CA LEU A 234 7.83 4.24 5.48
C LEU A 234 8.49 3.61 4.24
N TYR A 235 9.48 4.27 3.62
CA TYR A 235 10.15 3.78 2.42
C TYR A 235 11.61 4.29 2.30
N ASP A 236 12.38 3.65 1.41
CA ASP A 236 13.78 4.00 1.13
C ASP A 236 13.86 5.35 0.39
N ASP A 237 14.81 6.21 0.77
CA ASP A 237 15.04 7.52 0.14
C ASP A 237 15.23 7.43 -1.39
N LYS A 238 15.78 6.32 -1.88
CA LYS A 238 15.94 6.00 -3.32
C LYS A 238 14.63 6.03 -4.12
N VAL A 239 13.47 5.90 -3.45
CA VAL A 239 12.14 6.02 -4.09
C VAL A 239 11.42 7.33 -3.77
N ALA A 240 11.95 8.23 -2.93
CA ALA A 240 11.29 9.47 -2.49
C ALA A 240 10.98 10.48 -3.62
N HIS A 241 11.52 10.27 -4.83
CA HIS A 241 11.29 11.10 -6.02
C HIS A 241 10.26 10.50 -7.01
N ASP A 242 9.54 9.45 -6.61
CA ASP A 242 8.56 8.74 -7.46
C ASP A 242 7.20 9.45 -7.49
N LEU A 243 6.58 9.57 -8.69
CA LEU A 243 5.31 10.30 -8.90
C LEU A 243 4.20 9.84 -7.95
N VAL A 244 4.22 8.57 -7.52
CA VAL A 244 3.16 8.05 -6.66
C VAL A 244 3.04 8.76 -5.31
N TRP A 245 4.11 9.40 -4.81
CA TRP A 245 4.03 10.16 -3.56
C TRP A 245 3.27 11.48 -3.73
N LEU A 246 3.46 12.20 -4.84
CA LEU A 246 2.61 13.35 -5.21
C LEU A 246 1.13 12.94 -5.40
N VAL A 247 0.87 11.72 -5.91
CA VAL A 247 -0.50 11.16 -5.97
C VAL A 247 -1.07 10.87 -4.58
N TRP A 248 -0.26 10.37 -3.64
CA TRP A 248 -0.67 10.21 -2.24
C TRP A 248 -0.91 11.55 -1.54
N ASP A 249 -0.04 12.54 -1.72
CA ASP A 249 -0.20 13.90 -1.17
C ASP A 249 -1.48 14.55 -1.70
N ALA A 250 -1.79 14.38 -2.99
CA ALA A 250 -3.05 14.81 -3.59
C ALA A 250 -4.27 14.15 -2.91
N LEU A 251 -4.22 12.83 -2.67
CA LEU A 251 -5.28 12.09 -1.98
C LEU A 251 -5.46 12.54 -0.52
N PHE A 252 -4.37 12.68 0.23
CA PHE A 252 -4.39 13.18 1.61
C PHE A 252 -4.87 14.63 1.68
N GLY A 253 -4.46 15.49 0.75
CA GLY A 253 -4.93 16.86 0.64
C GLY A 253 -6.45 16.96 0.45
N VAL A 254 -7.07 16.06 -0.33
CA VAL A 254 -8.54 15.99 -0.43
C VAL A 254 -9.17 15.44 0.86
N ALA A 255 -8.63 14.36 1.43
CA ALA A 255 -9.18 13.75 2.65
C ALA A 255 -9.13 14.71 3.86
N ASN A 256 -8.04 15.46 4.03
CA ASN A 256 -7.87 16.45 5.10
C ASN A 256 -8.89 17.59 4.95
N ARG A 257 -9.20 18.04 3.73
CA ARG A 257 -10.27 19.02 3.44
C ARG A 257 -11.69 18.46 3.62
N ILE A 258 -11.85 17.14 3.71
CA ILE A 258 -13.12 16.46 4.01
C ILE A 258 -13.30 16.29 5.53
N GLY A 259 -12.24 16.03 6.28
CA GLY A 259 -12.26 15.97 7.75
C GLY A 259 -12.93 14.73 8.36
N HIS A 260 -13.30 13.73 7.54
CA HIS A 260 -13.90 12.48 8.04
C HIS A 260 -12.79 11.54 8.58
N THR A 261 -12.75 11.30 9.90
CA THR A 261 -11.75 10.42 10.55
C THR A 261 -11.69 9.04 9.90
N ARG A 262 -12.86 8.41 9.67
CA ARG A 262 -13.00 7.09 9.01
C ARG A 262 -12.36 7.03 7.61
N VAL A 263 -12.43 8.11 6.84
CA VAL A 263 -11.77 8.21 5.52
C VAL A 263 -10.27 8.27 5.71
N SER A 264 -9.80 9.07 6.67
CA SER A 264 -8.38 9.23 7.01
C SER A 264 -7.74 7.94 7.52
N ASP A 265 -8.39 7.20 8.42
CA ASP A 265 -7.88 5.94 8.98
C ASP A 265 -7.71 4.86 7.90
N ARG A 266 -8.71 4.73 7.02
CA ARG A 266 -8.66 3.83 5.86
C ARG A 266 -7.61 4.27 4.84
N LEU A 267 -7.46 5.57 4.59
CA LEU A 267 -6.48 6.12 3.66
C LEU A 267 -5.04 5.92 4.18
N ASN A 268 -4.80 6.20 5.46
CA ASN A 268 -3.56 5.87 6.18
C ASN A 268 -3.24 4.39 6.10
N SER A 269 -4.25 3.52 6.25
CA SER A 269 -4.07 2.06 6.16
C SER A 269 -3.74 1.59 4.74
N LEU A 270 -4.40 2.13 3.72
CA LEU A 270 -4.10 1.86 2.32
C LEU A 270 -2.71 2.36 1.92
N HIS A 271 -2.30 3.54 2.40
CA HIS A 271 -0.95 4.07 2.21
C HIS A 271 0.10 3.20 2.93
N GLY A 272 -0.14 2.80 4.17
CA GLY A 272 0.75 1.89 4.91
C GLY A 272 0.94 0.56 4.20
N LEU A 273 -0.12 -0.05 3.65
CA LEU A 273 -0.01 -1.25 2.80
C LEU A 273 0.71 -0.98 1.46
N TYR A 274 0.63 0.26 0.94
CA TYR A 274 1.31 0.67 -0.28
C TYR A 274 2.82 0.75 -0.11
N THR A 275 3.29 1.20 1.06
CA THR A 275 4.71 1.46 1.34
C THR A 275 5.49 0.20 1.76
N LEU A 276 4.85 -0.84 2.32
CA LEU A 276 5.51 -2.06 2.83
C LEU A 276 6.57 -2.64 1.86
N GLN A 277 7.86 -2.48 2.16
CA GLN A 277 8.96 -2.90 1.27
C GLN A 277 8.78 -2.39 -0.19
N PHE A 278 8.38 -1.14 -0.38
CA PHE A 278 8.12 -0.60 -1.71
C PHE A 278 9.37 -0.54 -2.59
N VAL A 279 9.19 -0.91 -3.86
CA VAL A 279 10.17 -0.72 -4.95
C VAL A 279 9.38 -0.38 -6.22
N ARG A 280 9.96 0.35 -7.18
CA ARG A 280 9.23 0.85 -8.38
C ARG A 280 8.47 -0.25 -9.14
N GLY A 281 9.01 -1.48 -9.19
CA GLY A 281 8.34 -2.64 -9.80
C GLY A 281 7.01 -3.05 -9.13
N LYS A 282 6.81 -2.76 -7.84
CA LYS A 282 5.56 -3.02 -7.10
C LYS A 282 4.44 -2.04 -7.48
N LYS A 283 4.69 -0.92 -8.16
CA LYS A 283 3.64 0.05 -8.58
C LYS A 283 2.52 -0.62 -9.36
N ARG A 284 2.85 -1.48 -10.33
CA ARG A 284 1.87 -2.22 -11.13
C ARG A 284 1.01 -3.18 -10.28
N GLU A 285 1.61 -3.85 -9.29
CA GLU A 285 0.90 -4.77 -8.38
C GLU A 285 0.00 -4.00 -7.39
N ARG A 286 0.45 -2.83 -6.93
CA ARG A 286 -0.22 -2.04 -5.89
C ARG A 286 -1.15 -0.94 -6.40
N ARG A 287 -1.26 -0.71 -7.71
CA ARG A 287 -2.13 0.35 -8.30
C ARG A 287 -3.60 0.30 -7.86
N PHE A 288 -4.10 -0.86 -7.46
CA PHE A 288 -5.45 -1.00 -6.91
C PHE A 288 -5.60 -0.43 -5.49
N LEU A 289 -4.55 -0.29 -4.69
CA LEU A 289 -4.64 0.46 -3.42
C LEU A 289 -4.92 1.95 -3.66
N LEU A 290 -4.39 2.54 -4.74
CA LEU A 290 -4.68 3.92 -5.16
C LEU A 290 -6.11 4.06 -5.68
N TYR A 291 -6.58 3.07 -6.47
CA TYR A 291 -8.00 2.97 -6.87
C TYR A 291 -8.90 2.96 -5.63
N ASN A 292 -8.55 2.17 -4.62
CA ASN A 292 -9.32 2.03 -3.39
C ASN A 292 -9.24 3.29 -2.53
N ALA A 293 -8.12 4.02 -2.55
CA ALA A 293 -7.98 5.32 -1.90
C ALA A 293 -8.94 6.36 -2.51
N VAL A 294 -8.99 6.46 -3.84
CA VAL A 294 -9.97 7.29 -4.57
C VAL A 294 -11.40 6.85 -4.22
N HIS A 295 -11.70 5.55 -4.24
CA HIS A 295 -13.03 5.03 -3.92
C HIS A 295 -13.43 5.31 -2.45
N THR A 296 -12.51 5.19 -1.49
CA THR A 296 -12.77 5.51 -0.08
C THR A 296 -13.07 6.99 0.11
N ILE A 297 -12.33 7.89 -0.55
CA ILE A 297 -12.59 9.34 -0.51
C ILE A 297 -13.93 9.69 -1.17
N VAL A 298 -14.21 9.17 -2.38
CA VAL A 298 -15.39 9.56 -3.16
C VAL A 298 -16.68 8.99 -2.59
N HIS A 299 -16.69 7.74 -2.14
CA HIS A 299 -17.91 7.05 -1.73
C HIS A 299 -18.14 7.01 -0.21
N ASP A 300 -17.07 7.08 0.59
CA ASP A 300 -17.05 6.83 2.05
C ASP A 300 -17.96 5.65 2.45
N PRO A 301 -17.66 4.42 1.98
CA PRO A 301 -18.52 3.27 2.18
C PRO A 301 -18.73 2.99 3.67
N ASP A 302 -19.95 2.65 4.07
CA ASP A 302 -20.27 2.48 5.47
C ASP A 302 -19.60 1.21 6.07
N PRO A 303 -19.42 1.12 7.40
CA PRO A 303 -18.53 0.13 7.99
C PRO A 303 -19.08 -1.28 7.83
N THR A 304 -18.23 -2.23 7.44
CA THR A 304 -18.61 -3.63 7.27
C THR A 304 -18.02 -4.50 8.38
N ASN A 305 -18.75 -5.50 8.85
CA ASN A 305 -18.15 -6.53 9.69
C ASN A 305 -17.07 -7.28 8.89
N VAL A 306 -15.80 -7.00 9.20
CA VAL A 306 -14.63 -7.61 8.55
C VAL A 306 -14.62 -9.14 8.72
N PHE A 307 -15.21 -9.67 9.80
CA PHE A 307 -15.27 -11.09 10.12
C PHE A 307 -16.62 -11.71 9.71
N VAL A 308 -16.80 -11.95 8.41
CA VAL A 308 -18.02 -12.56 7.83
C VAL A 308 -18.44 -13.85 8.56
N ASP A 309 -17.49 -14.75 8.86
CA ASP A 309 -17.68 -15.84 9.84
C ASP A 309 -16.50 -15.88 10.83
N ARG A 310 -16.71 -15.29 12.01
CA ARG A 310 -15.76 -15.32 13.13
C ARG A 310 -15.52 -16.72 13.69
N LYS A 311 -16.51 -17.64 13.63
CA LYS A 311 -16.36 -19.02 14.10
C LYS A 311 -15.44 -19.82 13.16
N ARG A 312 -15.56 -19.62 11.84
CA ARG A 312 -14.63 -20.23 10.87
C ARG A 312 -13.22 -19.71 11.05
N VAL A 313 -13.03 -18.40 11.18
CA VAL A 313 -11.72 -17.78 11.44
C VAL A 313 -11.06 -18.38 12.69
N LEU A 314 -11.78 -18.44 13.82
CA LEU A 314 -11.26 -19.03 15.06
C LEU A 314 -10.90 -20.52 14.89
N ARG A 315 -11.76 -21.32 14.23
CA ARG A 315 -11.49 -22.75 13.96
C ARG A 315 -10.23 -22.94 13.10
N THR A 316 -10.07 -22.16 12.03
CA THR A 316 -8.92 -22.30 11.13
C THR A 316 -7.62 -21.82 11.77
N VAL A 317 -7.65 -20.76 12.58
CA VAL A 317 -6.47 -20.31 13.36
C VAL A 317 -6.09 -21.34 14.43
N ALA A 318 -7.05 -21.92 15.15
CA ALA A 318 -6.76 -22.99 16.12
C ALA A 318 -6.24 -24.28 15.46
N GLY A 319 -6.77 -24.63 14.28
CA GLY A 319 -6.37 -25.83 13.53
C GLY A 319 -5.09 -25.71 12.71
N ILE A 320 -4.48 -24.52 12.59
CA ILE A 320 -3.42 -24.26 11.61
C ILE A 320 -2.20 -25.18 11.77
N ASN A 321 -1.87 -25.59 13.01
CA ASN A 321 -0.73 -26.46 13.25
C ASN A 321 -0.90 -27.86 12.65
N ALA A 322 -2.12 -28.38 12.50
CA ALA A 322 -2.36 -29.64 11.79
C ALA A 322 -1.96 -29.55 10.30
N VAL A 323 -2.14 -28.37 9.68
CA VAL A 323 -1.67 -28.10 8.30
C VAL A 323 -0.13 -28.12 8.26
N TYR A 324 0.54 -27.47 9.21
CA TYR A 324 2.01 -27.48 9.29
C TYR A 324 2.59 -28.87 9.59
N ARG A 325 1.90 -29.73 10.37
CA ARG A 325 2.28 -31.14 10.55
C ARG A 325 2.23 -31.92 9.23
N SER A 326 1.20 -31.69 8.41
CA SER A 326 1.14 -32.29 7.06
C SER A 326 2.27 -31.81 6.15
N ILE A 327 2.62 -30.52 6.21
CA ILE A 327 3.72 -29.93 5.42
C ILE A 327 5.08 -30.46 5.89
N ALA A 328 5.30 -30.61 7.20
CA ALA A 328 6.52 -31.20 7.77
C ALA A 328 6.74 -32.64 7.28
N LEU A 329 5.68 -33.47 7.30
CA LEU A 329 5.71 -34.84 6.78
C LEU A 329 5.99 -34.88 5.27
N ASN A 330 5.33 -34.03 4.48
CA ASN A 330 5.57 -33.93 3.03
C ASN A 330 7.00 -33.47 2.71
N CYS A 331 7.54 -32.52 3.47
CA CYS A 331 8.92 -32.04 3.35
C CYS A 331 9.94 -33.16 3.60
N ALA A 332 9.77 -33.94 4.68
CA ALA A 332 10.63 -35.09 4.98
C ALA A 332 10.54 -36.21 3.93
N ASN A 333 9.33 -36.48 3.43
CA ASN A 333 9.11 -37.44 2.34
C ASN A 333 9.79 -36.98 1.03
N TRP A 334 9.70 -35.69 0.70
CA TRP A 334 10.35 -35.11 -0.48
C TRP A 334 11.88 -35.19 -0.38
N GLU A 335 12.48 -34.80 0.76
CA GLU A 335 13.93 -34.88 0.95
C GLU A 335 14.45 -36.32 0.91
N THR A 336 13.68 -37.29 1.45
CA THR A 336 13.99 -38.72 1.35
C THR A 336 13.93 -39.23 -0.10
N THR A 337 12.92 -38.79 -0.85
CA THR A 337 12.76 -39.13 -2.27
C THR A 337 13.92 -38.57 -3.11
N GLU A 338 14.30 -37.31 -2.90
CA GLU A 338 15.34 -36.66 -3.72
C GLU A 338 16.76 -37.12 -3.38
N ARG A 339 17.03 -37.48 -2.12
CA ARG A 339 18.24 -38.25 -1.74
C ARG A 339 18.30 -39.59 -2.48
N SER A 340 17.18 -40.31 -2.56
CA SER A 340 17.09 -41.59 -3.27
C SER A 340 17.31 -41.45 -4.79
N ASN A 341 16.74 -40.40 -5.40
CA ASN A 341 16.98 -40.05 -6.81
C ASN A 341 18.46 -39.71 -7.07
N THR A 342 19.07 -38.93 -6.17
CA THR A 342 20.48 -38.52 -6.25
C THR A 342 21.41 -39.74 -6.19
N ILE A 343 21.19 -40.67 -5.25
CA ILE A 343 21.97 -41.91 -5.14
C ILE A 343 21.85 -42.76 -6.43
N ARG A 344 20.62 -42.95 -6.96
CA ARG A 344 20.40 -43.66 -8.23
C ARG A 344 21.13 -43.00 -9.40
N LYS A 345 21.23 -41.67 -9.42
CA LYS A 345 21.98 -40.93 -10.45
C LYS A 345 23.50 -41.12 -10.32
N TYR A 346 24.04 -41.15 -9.10
CA TYR A 346 25.47 -41.45 -8.92
C TYR A 346 25.80 -42.88 -9.33
N VAL A 347 25.00 -43.87 -8.93
CA VAL A 347 25.19 -45.28 -9.33
C VAL A 347 25.09 -45.46 -10.86
N SER A 348 24.15 -44.76 -11.53
CA SER A 348 24.08 -44.83 -13.00
C SER A 348 25.20 -44.09 -13.74
N LEU A 349 26.01 -43.30 -13.03
CA LEU A 349 27.23 -42.68 -13.56
C LEU A 349 28.47 -43.55 -13.28
N THR A 350 28.65 -44.10 -12.07
CA THR A 350 29.77 -45.02 -11.76
C THR A 350 29.72 -46.27 -12.63
N ASN A 351 28.53 -46.87 -12.78
CA ASN A 351 28.33 -48.02 -13.64
C ASN A 351 28.54 -47.69 -15.13
N ARG A 352 28.59 -46.41 -15.53
CA ARG A 352 28.96 -45.99 -16.90
C ARG A 352 30.47 -45.79 -17.07
N SER A 353 31.18 -45.29 -16.05
CA SER A 353 32.64 -45.22 -16.09
C SER A 353 33.29 -46.61 -16.01
N GLU A 354 32.76 -47.51 -15.17
CA GLU A 354 33.29 -48.87 -15.03
C GLU A 354 33.14 -49.69 -16.33
N ASN A 355 32.04 -49.52 -17.07
CA ASN A 355 31.84 -50.15 -18.38
C ASN A 355 32.57 -49.45 -19.53
N ALA A 356 33.20 -48.29 -19.31
CA ALA A 356 34.02 -47.60 -20.32
C ALA A 356 35.50 -47.99 -20.21
N ASP A 357 35.99 -48.24 -18.99
CA ASP A 357 37.39 -48.64 -18.72
C ASP A 357 37.66 -50.10 -19.14
N THR A 358 36.61 -50.93 -19.26
CA THR A 358 36.70 -52.32 -19.75
C THR A 358 36.79 -52.45 -21.28
N THR A 359 36.66 -51.35 -22.04
CA THR A 359 36.80 -51.32 -23.51
C THR A 359 38.05 -50.56 -23.94
N ARG A 360 39.22 -51.09 -23.57
CA ARG A 360 40.52 -50.64 -24.11
C ARG A 360 40.87 -51.53 -25.32
N PRO A 361 40.94 -51.00 -26.56
CA PRO A 361 41.33 -51.78 -27.71
C PRO A 361 42.77 -52.29 -27.59
N GLU A 362 43.07 -53.45 -28.19
CA GLU A 362 44.44 -53.86 -28.50
C GLU A 362 44.97 -53.00 -29.67
N ASP A 363 46.30 -52.82 -29.73
CA ASP A 363 46.95 -51.95 -30.71
C ASP A 363 46.86 -52.50 -32.14
N ASP A 364 46.33 -51.71 -33.08
CA ASP A 364 46.47 -51.95 -34.53
C ASP A 364 46.81 -50.63 -35.27
N PRO A 365 48.04 -50.45 -35.77
CA PRO A 365 48.55 -49.14 -36.19
C PRO A 365 48.34 -48.88 -37.70
N SER A 366 47.19 -48.34 -38.11
CA SER A 366 47.05 -47.82 -39.48
C SER A 366 46.09 -46.63 -39.69
N ASP A 367 46.50 -45.81 -40.67
CA ASP A 367 45.76 -44.77 -41.40
C ASP A 367 45.33 -43.49 -40.66
N SER A 368 44.73 -42.57 -41.43
CA SER A 368 44.93 -41.14 -41.33
C SER A 368 43.63 -40.35 -41.53
N GLY A 369 43.49 -39.22 -40.83
CA GLY A 369 42.29 -38.39 -40.95
C GLY A 369 42.33 -37.10 -40.11
N SER A 370 41.84 -36.02 -40.72
CA SER A 370 41.51 -34.75 -40.08
C SER A 370 40.25 -34.88 -39.18
N ALA A 371 39.91 -33.93 -38.30
CA ALA A 371 40.30 -32.53 -38.25
C ALA A 371 40.35 -31.96 -36.83
N VAL A 372 41.01 -30.81 -36.68
CA VAL A 372 40.87 -29.90 -35.53
C VAL A 372 39.88 -28.80 -35.92
N GLU A 373 38.93 -28.48 -35.06
CA GLU A 373 38.29 -27.15 -35.09
C GLU A 373 37.96 -26.68 -33.68
N THR A 374 38.24 -25.39 -33.42
CA THR A 374 38.05 -24.71 -32.13
C THR A 374 37.08 -23.55 -32.36
N TYR A 375 36.34 -23.15 -31.31
CA TYR A 375 35.37 -22.06 -31.42
C TYR A 375 35.48 -21.08 -30.25
N GLU A 376 36.01 -19.90 -30.54
CA GLU A 376 35.89 -18.68 -29.73
C GLU A 376 35.93 -17.45 -30.68
N GLU A 377 35.32 -16.33 -30.27
CA GLU A 377 35.45 -14.99 -30.89
C GLU A 377 34.81 -14.79 -32.32
N VAL A 378 34.35 -13.61 -32.80
CA VAL A 378 34.17 -12.25 -32.21
C VAL A 378 33.19 -11.33 -33.00
N LEU A 379 32.45 -10.48 -32.26
CA LEU A 379 31.84 -9.14 -32.54
C LEU A 379 30.93 -8.73 -33.75
N HIS A 380 29.97 -7.87 -33.35
CA HIS A 380 29.43 -6.63 -33.97
C HIS A 380 28.74 -6.56 -35.35
N ALA A 381 27.48 -6.08 -35.31
CA ALA A 381 26.96 -5.08 -36.23
C ALA A 381 26.21 -3.98 -35.44
N GLY A 382 26.37 -2.70 -35.82
CA GLY A 382 25.79 -1.55 -35.11
C GLY A 382 24.49 -1.03 -35.72
N VAL A 383 23.64 -0.40 -34.90
CA VAL A 383 22.40 0.28 -35.33
C VAL A 383 22.53 1.78 -35.05
N PRO A 384 22.25 2.68 -36.01
CA PRO A 384 22.44 4.12 -35.81
C PRO A 384 21.43 4.72 -34.82
N PRO A 385 21.81 5.75 -34.04
CA PRO A 385 20.91 6.42 -33.11
C PRO A 385 19.84 7.21 -33.88
N LYS A 386 18.57 7.07 -33.47
CA LYS A 386 17.50 7.98 -33.94
C LYS A 386 17.66 9.35 -33.28
N ALA A 387 17.36 10.41 -34.04
CA ALA A 387 17.42 11.79 -33.58
C ALA A 387 16.49 12.04 -32.36
N PRO A 388 16.83 12.99 -31.48
CA PRO A 388 16.01 13.31 -30.31
C PRO A 388 14.64 13.88 -30.68
N ASN A 389 13.61 13.54 -29.90
CA ASN A 389 12.24 14.01 -30.11
C ASN A 389 12.15 15.55 -30.06
N GLN A 390 11.71 16.16 -31.16
CA GLN A 390 11.41 17.60 -31.24
C GLN A 390 10.29 18.03 -30.27
N THR A 391 9.46 17.07 -29.82
CA THR A 391 8.30 17.27 -28.92
C THR A 391 8.65 17.97 -27.61
N MET A 392 9.81 17.67 -27.01
CA MET A 392 10.24 18.28 -25.73
C MET A 392 10.43 19.81 -25.86
N LYS A 393 11.14 20.26 -26.90
CA LYS A 393 11.38 21.69 -27.11
C LYS A 393 10.12 22.43 -27.53
N SER A 394 9.21 21.76 -28.24
CA SER A 394 7.87 22.29 -28.54
C SER A 394 7.04 22.47 -27.27
N MET A 395 7.13 21.54 -26.31
CA MET A 395 6.40 21.59 -25.04
C MET A 395 6.92 22.73 -24.13
N GLU A 396 8.23 22.90 -24.02
CA GLU A 396 8.84 24.00 -23.25
C GLU A 396 8.45 25.37 -23.84
N GLN A 397 8.51 25.51 -25.18
CA GLN A 397 8.09 26.74 -25.87
C GLN A 397 6.60 27.03 -25.68
N GLN A 398 5.72 26.05 -25.87
CA GLN A 398 4.26 26.23 -25.73
C GLN A 398 3.80 26.56 -24.30
N LEU A 399 4.56 26.17 -23.28
CA LEU A 399 4.33 26.58 -21.90
C LEU A 399 4.78 28.04 -21.68
N ALA A 400 6.00 28.39 -22.12
CA ALA A 400 6.51 29.76 -22.04
C ALA A 400 5.64 30.77 -22.81
N ASP A 401 5.17 30.42 -24.00
CA ASP A 401 4.28 31.26 -24.82
C ASP A 401 2.93 31.53 -24.10
N ARG A 402 2.43 30.55 -23.34
CA ARG A 402 1.19 30.69 -22.54
C ARG A 402 1.38 31.50 -21.25
N GLU A 403 2.54 31.41 -20.62
CA GLU A 403 2.88 32.28 -19.48
C GLU A 403 3.09 33.73 -19.93
N ALA A 404 3.72 33.94 -21.10
CA ALA A 404 3.89 35.24 -21.74
C ALA A 404 2.57 35.89 -22.20
N GLU A 405 1.54 35.11 -22.53
CA GLU A 405 0.19 35.63 -22.79
C GLU A 405 -0.51 36.12 -21.49
N TYR A 406 -0.08 35.62 -20.33
CA TYR A 406 -0.72 35.88 -19.03
C TYR A 406 -0.21 37.15 -18.33
N GLU A 407 1.10 37.42 -18.30
CA GLU A 407 1.66 38.62 -17.64
C GLU A 407 1.03 39.96 -18.12
N PRO A 408 0.81 40.21 -19.42
CA PRO A 408 0.21 41.46 -19.90
C PRO A 408 -1.24 41.64 -19.45
N THR A 409 -1.95 40.55 -19.14
CA THR A 409 -3.34 40.62 -18.65
C THR A 409 -3.41 40.86 -17.15
N LEU A 410 -2.46 40.33 -16.36
CA LEU A 410 -2.30 40.70 -14.95
C LEU A 410 -2.08 42.21 -14.78
N TYR A 411 -1.15 42.80 -15.55
CA TYR A 411 -0.85 44.23 -15.44
C TYR A 411 -2.03 45.13 -15.87
N LYS A 412 -2.78 44.74 -16.91
CA LYS A 412 -3.98 45.47 -17.37
C LYS A 412 -5.18 45.32 -16.42
N ASN A 413 -5.28 44.21 -15.68
CA ASN A 413 -6.34 44.01 -14.70
C ASN A 413 -6.02 44.70 -13.36
N ALA A 414 -4.75 44.74 -12.93
CA ALA A 414 -4.34 45.50 -11.75
C ALA A 414 -4.73 46.99 -11.83
N GLN A 415 -4.61 47.61 -13.01
CA GLN A 415 -5.04 48.99 -13.24
C GLN A 415 -6.57 49.20 -13.23
N LYS A 416 -7.38 48.14 -13.30
CA LYS A 416 -8.86 48.22 -13.26
C LYS A 416 -9.47 48.05 -11.86
N PHE A 417 -8.68 47.67 -10.86
CA PHE A 417 -9.13 47.54 -9.47
C PHE A 417 -8.64 48.66 -8.53
N ALA A 418 -8.14 49.77 -9.09
CA ALA A 418 -7.91 51.00 -8.35
C ALA A 418 -9.26 51.65 -7.96
N CYS A 419 -9.72 51.39 -6.74
CA CYS A 419 -10.98 51.91 -6.20
C CYS A 419 -10.96 53.46 -6.11
N PRO A 420 -12.08 54.18 -6.31
CA PRO A 420 -12.09 55.64 -6.30
C PRO A 420 -11.66 56.27 -4.97
N ARG A 421 -11.13 57.51 -5.05
CA ARG A 421 -10.91 58.36 -3.87
C ARG A 421 -12.26 58.84 -3.32
N GLU A 422 -12.66 58.35 -2.16
CA GLU A 422 -13.66 59.05 -1.35
C GLU A 422 -13.05 60.27 -0.64
N THR A 423 -13.86 61.32 -0.46
CA THR A 423 -13.42 62.61 0.08
C THR A 423 -13.59 62.66 1.60
N ALA A 424 -12.49 62.84 2.33
CA ALA A 424 -12.51 62.92 3.78
C ALA A 424 -13.01 64.30 4.28
N SER A 425 -13.97 64.32 5.21
CA SER A 425 -14.33 65.52 5.97
C SER A 425 -14.68 65.17 7.43
N GLY A 426 -13.83 65.59 8.37
CA GLY A 426 -14.05 65.48 9.82
C GLY A 426 -14.05 64.05 10.42
N THR A 427 -13.63 63.82 11.66
CA THR A 427 -12.91 64.66 12.63
C THR A 427 -11.97 63.79 13.47
N THR A 428 -10.94 64.39 14.07
CA THR A 428 -9.93 63.66 14.85
C THR A 428 -10.41 63.30 16.26
N LYS A 429 -10.21 62.05 16.68
CA LYS A 429 -9.91 61.71 18.08
C LYS A 429 -8.76 60.69 18.15
N LYS A 430 -7.69 61.04 18.87
CA LYS A 430 -6.61 60.11 19.21
C LYS A 430 -7.06 59.22 20.38
N VAL A 431 -6.87 57.91 20.24
CA VAL A 431 -6.57 57.03 21.37
C VAL A 431 -5.41 56.14 20.93
N SER A 432 -4.36 56.12 21.73
CA SER A 432 -3.17 55.28 21.54
C SER A 432 -3.14 54.21 22.63
N VAL A 433 -2.73 52.98 22.28
CA VAL A 433 -1.89 52.13 23.14
C VAL A 433 -1.25 51.01 22.29
N THR A 434 -0.10 50.54 22.78
CA THR A 434 0.89 49.61 22.21
C THR A 434 0.36 48.37 21.47
N CYS A 435 1.09 47.98 20.41
CA CYS A 435 1.09 46.61 19.91
C CYS A 435 1.98 45.72 20.80
N ASP A 436 1.51 44.53 21.20
CA ASP A 436 2.41 43.40 21.46
C ASP A 436 1.65 42.06 21.49
N SER A 437 1.93 41.16 20.53
CA SER A 437 1.86 39.69 20.66
C SER A 437 1.98 39.01 19.28
N LYS A 438 2.87 38.01 19.16
CA LYS A 438 2.86 37.03 18.06
C LYS A 438 2.07 35.78 18.51
N PRO A 439 1.22 35.18 17.67
CA PRO A 439 0.92 33.75 17.79
C PRO A 439 2.04 32.94 17.11
N ALA A 440 2.54 31.90 17.78
CA ALA A 440 3.55 31.00 17.24
C ALA A 440 2.92 29.85 16.44
N LEU A 441 3.63 29.36 15.42
CA LEU A 441 3.24 28.18 14.63
C LEU A 441 3.32 26.90 15.48
N SER A 442 2.17 26.28 15.79
CA SER A 442 2.10 24.99 16.46
C SER A 442 2.44 23.83 15.51
N ARG A 443 3.69 23.37 15.54
CA ARG A 443 4.09 22.08 14.94
C ARG A 443 3.50 20.92 15.76
N ASN A 444 2.34 20.41 15.35
CA ASN A 444 1.82 19.16 15.92
C ASN A 444 2.65 17.96 15.42
N HIS A 445 3.55 17.48 16.27
CA HIS A 445 4.22 16.20 16.05
C HIS A 445 3.21 15.05 16.24
N ILE A 446 3.10 14.17 15.25
CA ILE A 446 2.33 12.92 15.37
C ILE A 446 3.12 11.96 16.24
N ALA A 447 2.74 11.85 17.52
CA ALA A 447 3.28 10.85 18.43
C ALA A 447 2.52 9.53 18.28
N LEU A 448 3.20 8.49 17.78
CA LEU A 448 2.76 7.10 17.92
C LEU A 448 3.29 6.51 19.24
N PRO A 449 2.53 5.62 19.92
CA PRO A 449 2.90 5.13 21.23
C PRO A 449 4.13 4.20 21.18
N VAL A 450 5.25 4.64 21.78
CA VAL A 450 6.41 3.79 22.03
C VAL A 450 6.16 2.94 23.27
N SER A 451 6.05 1.62 23.10
CA SER A 451 5.88 0.68 24.20
C SER A 451 7.19 0.46 24.96
N CYS A 452 7.43 1.24 26.02
CA CYS A 452 8.54 0.97 26.94
C CYS A 452 8.25 -0.27 27.79
N SER A 453 9.09 -1.30 27.66
CA SER A 453 9.09 -2.47 28.53
C SER A 453 9.72 -2.14 29.88
N LEU A 454 8.91 -2.08 30.95
CA LEU A 454 9.40 -1.96 32.32
C LEU A 454 10.05 -3.28 32.77
N GLY A 455 11.36 -3.39 32.61
CA GLY A 455 12.19 -4.35 33.35
C GLY A 455 12.48 -3.82 34.76
N THR A 456 12.31 -4.64 35.78
CA THR A 456 12.55 -4.24 37.19
C THR A 456 14.05 -4.17 37.50
N GLY A 457 14.59 -2.95 37.53
CA GLY A 457 15.95 -2.64 37.99
C GLY A 457 15.95 -1.48 38.98
N PHE A 458 16.54 -1.67 40.16
CA PHE A 458 16.66 -0.61 41.18
C PHE A 458 17.72 0.42 40.80
N CYS A 459 17.38 1.71 40.94
CA CYS A 459 18.34 2.81 41.06
C CYS A 459 17.80 3.83 42.08
N VAL A 460 18.67 4.35 42.94
CA VAL A 460 18.32 5.26 44.04
C VAL A 460 18.92 6.64 43.77
N VAL A 461 18.08 7.67 43.75
CA VAL A 461 18.47 9.10 43.74
C VAL A 461 17.49 9.84 44.69
N PRO A 462 17.95 10.77 45.54
CA PRO A 462 17.19 11.15 46.75
C PRO A 462 16.20 12.32 46.60
N SER A 463 15.38 12.44 47.65
CA SER A 463 14.37 13.46 47.99
C SER A 463 14.61 14.91 47.51
N VAL A 464 13.50 15.56 47.12
CA VAL A 464 13.13 16.88 47.65
C VAL A 464 11.66 16.82 48.12
N ASP A 465 11.37 17.34 49.31
CA ASP A 465 10.03 17.32 49.92
C ASP A 465 9.04 18.33 49.32
N ALA A 466 7.77 17.91 49.21
CA ALA A 466 6.60 18.78 49.34
C ALA A 466 5.40 17.95 49.83
N SER A 467 5.00 18.15 51.09
CA SER A 467 3.99 17.32 51.76
C SER A 467 2.55 17.79 51.54
N LEU A 468 1.60 16.86 51.44
CA LEU A 468 0.38 16.90 52.26
C LEU A 468 -0.32 15.52 52.35
N ARG A 469 -0.83 15.23 53.56
CA ARG A 469 -1.59 14.03 53.98
C ARG A 469 -3.10 14.30 53.83
N CYS A 470 -4.04 13.36 53.74
CA CYS A 470 -4.05 11.90 53.56
C CYS A 470 -5.42 11.52 52.88
N THR A 471 -6.21 10.45 53.09
CA THR A 471 -6.34 9.35 54.08
C THR A 471 -7.27 8.24 53.52
N ASN A 472 -7.48 7.15 54.28
CA ASN A 472 -8.59 6.18 54.19
C ASN A 472 -8.71 5.28 52.94
N VAL A 473 -8.12 4.09 53.07
CA VAL A 473 -8.53 2.85 52.39
C VAL A 473 -9.01 1.85 53.45
N PRO A 474 -10.12 1.12 53.24
CA PRO A 474 -10.34 -0.18 53.87
C PRO A 474 -10.12 -1.32 52.86
N LYS A 475 -9.41 -2.39 53.27
CA LYS A 475 -9.16 -3.59 52.46
C LYS A 475 -10.14 -4.72 52.82
N MET A 476 -11.01 -5.10 51.88
CA MET A 476 -11.57 -6.45 51.68
C MET A 476 -11.95 -6.56 50.19
N GLY A 477 -12.03 -7.73 49.54
CA GLY A 477 -11.76 -9.10 49.95
C GLY A 477 -11.75 -10.00 48.71
N THR A 478 -11.38 -11.29 48.82
CA THR A 478 -11.28 -12.19 47.66
C THR A 478 -12.60 -12.90 47.34
N SER A 479 -13.20 -12.61 46.19
CA SER A 479 -14.04 -13.54 45.45
C SER A 479 -14.06 -13.18 43.95
N GLU A 480 -14.36 -14.16 43.11
CA GLU A 480 -14.71 -13.95 41.72
C GLU A 480 -16.14 -13.38 41.64
N ASP A 481 -16.41 -12.42 40.74
CA ASP A 481 -17.66 -12.42 39.96
C ASP A 481 -17.64 -11.41 38.79
N PHE A 482 -18.57 -11.57 37.86
CA PHE A 482 -18.67 -10.75 36.64
C PHE A 482 -19.41 -9.41 36.87
N ILE A 483 -18.91 -8.32 36.27
CA ILE A 483 -19.68 -7.08 36.08
C ILE A 483 -19.79 -6.75 34.60
N VAL A 484 -21.02 -6.75 34.09
CA VAL A 484 -21.38 -6.21 32.78
C VAL A 484 -21.64 -4.71 32.93
N VAL A 485 -20.85 -3.87 32.24
CA VAL A 485 -21.06 -2.42 32.22
C VAL A 485 -21.75 -2.03 30.91
N THR A 486 -23.06 -1.84 30.98
CA THR A 486 -23.84 -1.21 29.91
C THR A 486 -23.69 0.30 30.00
N ILE A 487 -23.13 0.95 28.97
CA ILE A 487 -23.07 2.42 28.92
C ILE A 487 -24.40 2.93 28.36
N GLY A 488 -25.24 3.48 29.22
CA GLY A 488 -26.50 4.13 28.85
C GLY A 488 -26.29 5.59 28.40
N GLU A 489 -27.18 6.08 27.54
CA GLU A 489 -27.22 7.48 27.10
C GLU A 489 -27.74 8.37 28.25
N SER A 490 -27.02 9.47 28.53
CA SER A 490 -27.43 10.46 29.52
C SER A 490 -28.10 11.67 28.84
N ALA A 491 -29.43 11.74 28.93
CA ALA A 491 -30.20 12.93 28.60
C ALA A 491 -30.59 13.68 29.88
N GLU A 492 -30.17 14.93 30.03
CA GLU A 492 -30.59 15.80 31.14
C GLU A 492 -31.79 16.66 30.71
N CYS A 493 -32.93 16.43 31.37
CA CYS A 493 -34.10 17.30 31.26
C CYS A 493 -34.09 18.34 32.37
N ALA A 494 -33.94 19.62 32.03
CA ALA A 494 -34.30 20.73 32.91
C ALA A 494 -35.77 21.13 32.65
N ALA A 495 -36.60 21.11 33.70
CA ALA A 495 -38.03 21.41 33.58
C ALA A 495 -38.37 22.80 34.15
N SER A 496 -39.28 23.51 33.48
CA SER A 496 -40.00 24.66 34.04
C SER A 496 -41.45 24.72 33.53
N SER A 497 -42.35 25.15 34.40
CA SER A 497 -43.80 25.35 34.15
C SER A 497 -44.08 26.49 33.15
N SER A 498 -45.28 26.70 32.60
CA SER A 498 -46.64 26.29 33.00
C SER A 498 -47.60 26.09 31.80
N PRO A 499 -48.84 25.57 31.97
CA PRO A 499 -49.73 25.23 30.86
C PRO A 499 -50.73 26.34 30.46
N ASN A 500 -51.07 26.37 29.16
CA ASN A 500 -52.32 26.80 28.49
C ASN A 500 -52.02 26.82 26.97
N GLY A 501 -52.89 26.46 26.03
CA GLY A 501 -54.27 25.97 26.11
C GLY A 501 -55.12 26.56 24.97
N VAL A 502 -56.03 25.77 24.38
CA VAL A 502 -56.99 26.10 23.30
C VAL A 502 -56.45 26.03 21.85
N ASP A 503 -57.25 25.40 20.98
CA ASP A 503 -57.06 25.19 19.55
C ASP A 503 -57.47 26.40 18.69
N GLN A 504 -56.73 26.66 17.60
CA GLN A 504 -57.25 27.03 16.27
C GLN A 504 -56.19 26.90 15.17
#